data_AF-A0A7Y5C850-F1
#
_entry.id   AF-A0A7Y5C850-F1
#
_cell.length_a   1.000
_cell.length_b   1.000
_cell.length_c   1.000
_cell.angle_alpha   90.00
_cell.angle_beta   90.00
_cell.angle_gamma   90.00
#
_symmetry.space_group_name_H-M   'P 1'
#
loop_
_entity.id
_entity.type
_entity.pdbx_description
1 polymer ?
#
loop_
_entity_poly.entity_id
_entity_poly.type
_entity_poly.pdbx_seq_one_letter_code
_entity_poly.pdbx_strand_id
1 'polypeptide(L)'
;MPVADARIRYLTINVVVWIFAACACLGVLAGARRIGMNWTKHQQSVSLIEDARGALQQGKIEVAQDQLETALSLAPTAWPGMARQLGPQLIGLPSVLRSLEHVAAAGDVYGGATALDRARARLLRGDLDSAREVLAEEGGAGDETSYVLGHVLFEQGDLAEAKNAFDRYWGRRTPERERTIAAIVERTAATDEVLWSLVTLGLWDEAIRRGSAADAKATAEGQFLAALKADLAGDRDTARAAYERALAMRPGFLVCLRRLAKL
;
A
#
# COMPACT_ATOMS: atom_id res chain seq x y z
N MET A 1 13.41 35.37 69.30
CA MET A 1 12.40 34.50 68.63
C MET A 1 12.56 34.29 67.09
N PRO A 2 13.62 34.73 66.35
CA PRO A 2 13.67 34.51 64.89
C PRO A 2 14.14 33.11 64.44
N VAL A 3 14.66 32.28 65.36
CA VAL A 3 15.27 30.97 65.02
C VAL A 3 14.23 29.87 64.77
N ALA A 4 13.04 29.96 65.39
CA ALA A 4 11.97 28.97 65.23
C ALA A 4 11.34 29.02 63.82
N ASP A 5 11.13 30.21 63.28
CA ASP A 5 10.57 30.42 61.93
C ASP A 5 11.49 29.90 60.82
N ALA A 6 12.81 30.03 60.98
CA ALA A 6 13.78 29.54 60.01
C ALA A 6 13.75 28.00 59.92
N ARG A 7 13.61 27.30 61.06
CA ARG A 7 13.55 25.84 61.11
C ARG A 7 12.28 25.28 60.47
N ILE A 8 11.13 25.94 60.71
CA ILE A 8 9.84 25.54 60.12
C ILE A 8 9.87 25.76 58.60
N ARG A 9 10.41 26.89 58.11
CA ARG A 9 10.58 27.13 56.67
C ARG A 9 11.49 26.11 56.02
N TYR A 10 12.63 25.78 56.64
CA TYR A 10 13.55 24.77 56.12
C TYR A 10 12.90 23.38 56.03
N LEU A 11 12.19 22.94 57.07
CA LEU A 11 11.45 21.68 57.05
C LEU A 11 10.37 21.67 55.97
N THR A 12 9.62 22.77 55.83
CA THR A 12 8.57 22.88 54.81
C THR A 12 9.16 22.79 53.39
N ILE A 13 10.24 23.51 53.11
CA ILE A 13 10.91 23.47 51.80
C ILE A 13 11.43 22.06 51.51
N ASN A 14 12.08 21.39 52.46
CA ASN A 14 12.57 20.03 52.25
C ASN A 14 11.43 19.05 51.98
N VAL A 15 10.32 19.12 52.72
CA VAL A 15 9.16 18.26 52.48
C VAL A 15 8.59 18.49 51.07
N VAL A 16 8.44 19.76 50.64
CA VAL A 16 7.97 20.09 49.28
C VAL A 16 8.91 19.55 48.20
N VAL A 17 10.23 19.70 48.38
CA VAL A 17 11.23 19.20 47.42
C VAL A 17 11.17 17.66 47.32
N TRP A 18 11.07 16.95 48.44
CA TRP A 18 10.96 15.49 48.43
C TRP A 18 9.64 14.98 47.83
N ILE A 19 8.53 15.66 48.08
CA ILE A 19 7.25 15.36 47.44
C ILE A 19 7.36 15.56 45.91
N PHE A 20 7.92 16.69 45.47
CA PHE A 20 8.09 16.96 44.05
C PHE A 20 9.00 15.91 43.38
N ALA A 21 10.12 15.55 44.02
CA ALA A 21 11.01 14.51 43.52
C ALA A 21 10.33 13.14 43.42
N ALA A 22 9.50 12.77 44.41
CA ALA A 22 8.71 11.54 44.39
C ALA A 22 7.67 11.56 43.25
N CYS A 23 6.94 12.67 43.06
CA CYS A 23 6.00 12.83 41.97
C CYS A 23 6.68 12.76 40.60
N ALA A 24 7.84 13.40 40.42
CA ALA A 24 8.61 13.35 39.20
C ALA A 24 9.09 11.92 38.90
N CYS A 25 9.58 11.19 39.91
CA CYS A 25 10.00 9.79 39.77
C CYS A 25 8.83 8.88 39.36
N LEU A 26 7.66 9.04 39.97
CA LEU A 26 6.44 8.31 39.58
C LEU A 26 6.03 8.64 38.14
N GLY A 27 6.13 9.91 37.73
CA GLY A 27 5.86 10.32 36.36
C GLY A 27 6.79 9.65 35.34
N VAL A 28 8.09 9.60 35.63
CA VAL A 28 9.09 8.91 34.79
C VAL A 28 8.81 7.41 34.71
N LEU A 29 8.53 6.76 35.84
CA LEU A 29 8.22 5.32 35.87
C LEU A 29 6.93 4.98 35.11
N ALA A 30 5.87 5.79 35.26
CA ALA A 30 4.64 5.64 34.50
C ALA A 30 4.87 5.85 33.00
N GLY A 31 5.68 6.84 32.63
CA GLY A 31 6.10 7.08 31.24
C GLY A 31 6.87 5.90 30.66
N ALA A 32 7.89 5.40 31.35
CA ALA A 32 8.67 4.24 30.94
C ALA A 32 7.81 2.98 30.78
N ARG A 33 6.88 2.73 31.71
CA ARG A 33 5.92 1.62 31.62
C ARG A 33 5.02 1.76 30.40
N ARG A 34 4.50 2.96 30.13
CA ARG A 34 3.66 3.23 28.95
C ARG A 34 4.43 3.00 27.65
N ILE A 35 5.68 3.45 27.57
CA ILE A 35 6.55 3.22 26.42
C ILE A 35 6.80 1.71 26.23
N GLY A 36 7.13 0.99 27.30
CA GLY A 36 7.34 -0.46 27.24
C GLY A 36 6.09 -1.24 26.79
N MET A 37 4.90 -0.87 27.28
CA MET A 37 3.64 -1.48 26.83
C MET A 37 3.34 -1.17 25.36
N ASN A 38 3.61 0.06 24.90
CA ASN A 38 3.39 0.41 23.49
C ASN A 38 4.37 -0.32 22.58
N TRP A 39 5.63 -0.46 23.00
CA TRP A 39 6.64 -1.20 22.26
C TRP A 39 6.29 -2.69 22.15
N THR A 40 5.87 -3.33 23.25
CA THR A 40 5.43 -4.73 23.23
C THR A 40 4.20 -4.95 22.34
N LYS A 41 3.20 -4.07 22.40
CA LYS A 41 2.04 -4.11 21.49
C LYS A 41 2.44 -3.97 20.02
N HIS A 42 3.39 -3.07 19.73
CA HIS A 42 3.89 -2.89 18.38
C HIS A 42 4.64 -4.14 17.88
N GLN A 43 5.50 -4.74 18.70
CA GLN A 43 6.18 -6.00 18.36
C GLN A 43 5.19 -7.14 18.11
N GLN A 44 4.16 -7.27 18.95
CA GLN A 44 3.08 -8.25 18.75
C GLN A 44 2.33 -8.01 17.44
N SER A 45 2.00 -6.75 17.12
CA SER A 45 1.36 -6.39 15.85
C SER A 45 2.23 -6.76 14.63
N VAL A 46 3.54 -6.48 14.69
CA VAL A 46 4.48 -6.88 13.62
C VAL A 46 4.54 -8.39 13.44
N SER A 47 4.59 -9.16 14.55
CA SER A 47 4.55 -10.63 14.48
C SER A 47 3.27 -11.13 13.82
N LEU A 48 2.12 -10.57 14.19
CA LEU A 48 0.82 -10.95 13.61
C LEU A 48 0.74 -10.65 12.11
N ILE A 49 1.35 -9.54 11.64
CA ILE A 49 1.40 -9.21 10.21
C ILE A 49 2.24 -10.24 9.43
N GLU A 50 3.37 -10.68 10.00
CA GLU A 50 4.21 -11.71 9.39
C GLU A 50 3.50 -13.08 9.37
N ASP A 51 2.84 -13.45 10.47
CA ASP A 51 2.06 -14.69 10.54
C ASP A 51 0.90 -14.68 9.53
N ALA A 52 0.21 -13.55 9.40
CA ALA A 52 -0.85 -13.36 8.41
C ALA A 52 -0.34 -13.51 6.99
N ARG A 53 0.86 -13.01 6.68
CA ARG A 53 1.50 -13.23 5.37
C ARG A 53 1.69 -14.72 5.10
N GLY A 54 2.18 -15.47 6.07
CA GLY A 54 2.33 -16.93 5.97
C GLY A 54 0.97 -17.63 5.77
N ALA A 55 -0.07 -17.19 6.47
CA ALA A 55 -1.43 -17.69 6.32
C ALA A 55 -1.99 -17.42 4.91
N LEU A 56 -1.79 -16.21 4.36
CA LEU A 56 -2.20 -15.84 3.00
C LEU A 56 -1.52 -16.71 1.95
N GLN A 57 -0.22 -16.97 2.09
CA GLN A 57 0.52 -17.86 1.18
C GLN A 57 0.01 -19.30 1.22
N GLN A 58 -0.58 -19.72 2.34
CA GLN A 58 -1.20 -21.03 2.51
C GLN A 58 -2.70 -21.05 2.15
N GLY A 59 -3.26 -19.94 1.67
CA GLY A 59 -4.69 -19.82 1.35
C GLY A 59 -5.61 -19.77 2.58
N LYS A 60 -5.07 -19.57 3.79
CA LYS A 60 -5.83 -19.48 5.04
C LYS A 60 -6.35 -18.06 5.25
N ILE A 61 -7.30 -17.66 4.41
CA ILE A 61 -7.81 -16.28 4.33
C ILE A 61 -8.42 -15.80 5.66
N GLU A 62 -9.24 -16.63 6.30
CA GLU A 62 -9.90 -16.28 7.58
C GLU A 62 -8.88 -16.02 8.70
N VAL A 63 -7.88 -16.90 8.83
CA VAL A 63 -6.81 -16.76 9.83
C VAL A 63 -6.01 -15.48 9.59
N ALA A 64 -5.65 -15.22 8.33
CA ALA A 64 -4.94 -14.00 7.98
C ALA A 64 -5.76 -12.76 8.30
N GLN A 65 -7.05 -12.77 8.00
CA GLN A 65 -7.97 -11.66 8.28
C GLN A 65 -8.03 -11.35 9.78
N ASP A 66 -8.26 -12.35 10.62
CA ASP A 66 -8.33 -12.20 12.07
C ASP A 66 -7.00 -11.69 12.66
N GLN A 67 -5.87 -12.19 12.15
CA GLN A 67 -4.54 -11.74 12.58
C GLN A 67 -4.28 -10.28 12.22
N LEU A 68 -4.66 -9.84 11.01
CA LEU A 68 -4.46 -8.46 10.57
C LEU A 68 -5.37 -7.49 11.31
N GLU A 69 -6.62 -7.86 11.59
CA GLU A 69 -7.51 -7.05 12.43
C GLU A 69 -6.98 -6.91 13.85
N THR A 70 -6.51 -8.02 14.43
CA THR A 70 -5.89 -8.02 15.76
C THR A 70 -4.65 -7.12 15.76
N ALA A 71 -3.80 -7.21 14.73
CA ALA A 71 -2.61 -6.38 14.58
C ALA A 71 -2.95 -4.88 14.53
N LEU A 72 -3.98 -4.51 13.77
CA LEU A 72 -4.46 -3.12 13.68
C LEU A 72 -5.08 -2.63 15.00
N SER A 73 -5.79 -3.50 15.73
CA SER A 73 -6.37 -3.15 17.03
C SER A 73 -5.30 -2.91 18.11
N LEU A 74 -4.22 -3.70 18.09
CA LEU A 74 -3.12 -3.61 19.06
C LEU A 74 -2.25 -2.38 18.82
N ALA A 75 -1.92 -2.12 17.55
CA ALA A 75 -1.09 -1.00 17.14
C ALA A 75 -1.62 -0.42 15.83
N PRO A 76 -2.57 0.54 15.89
CA PRO A 76 -3.08 1.21 14.70
C PRO A 76 -1.96 1.80 13.86
N THR A 77 -0.89 2.31 14.47
CA THR A 77 0.30 2.86 13.79
C THR A 77 1.06 1.87 12.91
N ALA A 78 0.79 0.57 12.98
CA ALA A 78 1.42 -0.45 12.12
C ALA A 78 0.82 -0.51 10.70
N TRP A 79 -0.34 0.10 10.49
CA TRP A 79 -1.06 0.06 9.22
C TRP A 79 -0.23 0.47 7.98
N PRO A 80 0.67 1.49 8.02
CA PRO A 80 1.44 1.87 6.83
C PRO A 80 2.40 0.75 6.42
N GLY A 81 3.05 0.13 7.41
CA GLY A 81 3.92 -1.03 7.18
C GLY A 81 3.14 -2.21 6.57
N MET A 82 1.97 -2.51 7.13
CA MET A 82 1.08 -3.56 6.64
C MET A 82 0.65 -3.31 5.18
N ALA A 83 0.20 -2.10 4.85
CA ALA A 83 -0.21 -1.74 3.49
C ALA A 83 0.95 -1.82 2.49
N ARG A 84 2.17 -1.45 2.89
CA ARG A 84 3.37 -1.58 2.04
C ARG A 84 3.77 -3.04 1.82
N GLN A 85 3.69 -3.87 2.86
CA GLN A 85 4.17 -5.26 2.82
C GLN A 85 3.18 -6.21 2.14
N LEU A 86 1.88 -6.06 2.43
CA LEU A 86 0.85 -6.99 1.95
C LEU A 86 0.17 -6.47 0.70
N GLY A 87 0.06 -5.14 0.54
CA GLY A 87 -0.40 -4.48 -0.67
C GLY A 87 -1.61 -5.19 -1.31
N PRO A 88 -1.50 -5.69 -2.56
CA PRO A 88 -2.60 -6.35 -3.25
C PRO A 88 -3.20 -7.57 -2.55
N GLN A 89 -2.47 -8.24 -1.64
CA GLN A 89 -2.99 -9.40 -0.90
C GLN A 89 -4.12 -9.01 0.06
N LEU A 90 -4.26 -7.72 0.36
CA LEU A 90 -5.36 -7.19 1.15
C LEU A 90 -6.65 -7.04 0.30
N ILE A 91 -6.53 -7.05 -1.03
CA ILE A 91 -7.67 -7.00 -1.95
C ILE A 91 -8.37 -8.36 -1.89
N GLY A 92 -9.52 -8.39 -1.22
CA GLY A 92 -10.25 -9.62 -0.89
C GLY A 92 -10.39 -9.88 0.61
N LEU A 93 -9.82 -9.02 1.46
CA LEU A 93 -10.00 -9.03 2.91
C LEU A 93 -10.88 -7.84 3.34
N PRO A 94 -12.20 -7.87 3.08
CA PRO A 94 -13.07 -6.69 3.18
C PRO A 94 -13.11 -6.09 4.59
N SER A 95 -12.95 -6.90 5.62
CA SER A 95 -12.98 -6.43 7.00
C SER A 95 -11.65 -5.77 7.44
N VAL A 96 -10.51 -6.24 6.90
CA VAL A 96 -9.22 -5.56 7.04
C VAL A 96 -9.26 -4.22 6.31
N LEU A 97 -9.83 -4.17 5.09
CA LEU A 97 -9.98 -2.92 4.34
C LEU A 97 -10.86 -1.90 5.09
N ARG A 98 -11.93 -2.36 5.75
CA ARG A 98 -12.77 -1.52 6.61
C ARG A 98 -12.00 -1.01 7.83
N SER A 99 -11.19 -1.85 8.47
CA SER A 99 -10.36 -1.46 9.61
C SER A 99 -9.29 -0.45 9.19
N LEU A 100 -8.66 -0.66 8.03
CA LEU A 100 -7.73 0.27 7.40
C LEU A 100 -8.35 1.63 7.12
N GLU A 101 -9.60 1.68 6.67
CA GLU A 101 -10.31 2.94 6.47
C GLU A 101 -10.38 3.77 7.75
N HIS A 102 -10.82 3.16 8.86
CA HIS A 102 -10.94 3.87 10.13
C HIS A 102 -9.59 4.36 10.64
N VAL A 103 -8.57 3.51 10.54
CA VAL A 103 -7.23 3.83 11.03
C VAL A 103 -6.52 4.87 10.14
N ALA A 104 -6.67 4.78 8.82
CA ALA A 104 -6.07 5.72 7.87
C ALA A 104 -6.77 7.09 7.91
N ALA A 105 -8.09 7.14 8.08
CA ALA A 105 -8.83 8.39 8.29
C ALA A 105 -8.43 9.07 9.60
N ALA A 106 -8.13 8.29 10.64
CA ALA A 106 -7.55 8.77 11.89
C ALA A 106 -6.03 8.99 11.82
N GLY A 107 -5.40 8.86 10.64
CA GLY A 107 -3.95 8.91 10.45
C GLY A 107 -3.29 10.21 10.94
N ASP A 108 -4.02 11.32 10.95
CA ASP A 108 -3.55 12.59 11.50
C ASP A 108 -3.44 12.57 13.03
N VAL A 109 -4.22 11.70 13.70
CA VAL A 109 -4.23 11.55 15.17
C VAL A 109 -3.09 10.66 15.65
N TYR A 110 -2.70 9.66 14.87
CA TYR A 110 -1.69 8.67 15.27
C TYR A 110 -0.26 9.08 14.94
N GLY A 111 -0.07 10.01 14.00
CA GLY A 111 1.24 10.45 13.52
C GLY A 111 1.99 9.37 12.75
N GLY A 112 2.63 9.73 11.64
CA GLY A 112 3.60 8.86 10.96
C GLY A 112 3.14 8.17 9.67
N ALA A 113 1.93 8.39 9.19
CA ALA A 113 1.55 8.00 7.84
C ALA A 113 1.90 9.11 6.82
N THR A 114 2.68 8.76 5.79
CA THR A 114 3.01 9.68 4.68
C THR A 114 1.83 9.80 3.69
N ALA A 115 1.77 10.80 2.78
CA ALA A 115 0.73 10.77 1.72
C ALA A 115 0.82 9.50 0.90
N LEU A 116 2.04 8.99 0.66
CA LEU A 116 2.21 7.76 -0.08
C LEU A 116 1.49 6.58 0.60
N ASP A 117 1.57 6.47 1.93
CA ASP A 117 0.85 5.45 2.68
C ASP A 117 -0.66 5.68 2.59
N ARG A 118 -1.12 6.93 2.73
CA ARG A 118 -2.54 7.30 2.60
C ARG A 118 -3.09 7.02 1.20
N ALA A 119 -2.30 7.25 0.16
CA ALA A 119 -2.65 6.97 -1.22
C ALA A 119 -2.74 5.46 -1.49
N ARG A 120 -1.81 4.66 -0.95
CA ARG A 120 -1.87 3.19 -1.03
C ARG A 120 -3.13 2.64 -0.36
N ALA A 121 -3.50 3.14 0.82
CA ALA A 121 -4.74 2.73 1.48
C ALA A 121 -5.98 3.07 0.64
N ARG A 122 -6.02 4.25 0.01
CA ARG A 122 -7.11 4.63 -0.89
C ARG A 122 -7.17 3.76 -2.15
N LEU A 123 -6.03 3.49 -2.77
CA LEU A 123 -5.91 2.56 -3.90
C LEU A 123 -6.47 1.17 -3.55
N LEU A 124 -6.08 0.60 -2.40
CA LEU A 124 -6.56 -0.72 -1.95
C LEU A 124 -8.08 -0.77 -1.74
N ARG A 125 -8.70 0.37 -1.42
CA ARG A 125 -10.16 0.50 -1.26
C ARG A 125 -10.88 0.79 -2.57
N GLY A 126 -10.15 1.02 -3.66
CA GLY A 126 -10.72 1.47 -4.93
C GLY A 126 -11.16 2.94 -4.94
N ASP A 127 -10.75 3.74 -3.96
CA ASP A 127 -10.99 5.19 -3.88
C ASP A 127 -9.92 5.94 -4.68
N LEU A 128 -9.98 5.76 -6.00
CA LEU A 128 -8.91 6.13 -6.92
C LEU A 128 -8.74 7.65 -7.05
N ASP A 129 -9.84 8.40 -7.03
CA ASP A 129 -9.82 9.87 -7.18
C ASP A 129 -9.14 10.51 -5.97
N SER A 130 -9.56 10.14 -4.76
CA SER A 130 -8.92 10.62 -3.54
C SER A 130 -7.46 10.15 -3.43
N ALA A 131 -7.12 8.96 -3.96
CA ALA A 131 -5.73 8.51 -4.00
C ALA A 131 -4.86 9.43 -4.88
N ARG A 132 -5.39 9.83 -6.04
CA ARG A 132 -4.74 10.74 -6.98
C ARG A 132 -4.56 12.14 -6.38
N GLU A 133 -5.58 12.68 -5.73
CA GLU A 133 -5.52 14.00 -5.07
C GLU A 133 -4.40 14.05 -4.02
N VAL A 134 -4.33 13.04 -3.16
CA VAL A 134 -3.30 12.97 -2.10
C VAL A 134 -1.89 12.84 -2.67
N LEU A 135 -1.72 12.15 -3.81
CA LEU A 135 -0.43 12.09 -4.49
C LEU A 135 -0.05 13.43 -5.14
N ALA A 136 -1.02 14.25 -5.55
CA ALA A 136 -0.81 15.56 -6.14
C ALA A 136 -0.43 16.63 -5.09
N GLU A 137 -1.07 16.60 -3.90
CA GLU A 137 -0.85 17.56 -2.82
C GLU A 137 0.58 17.54 -2.26
N GLU A 138 1.20 16.36 -2.12
CA GLU A 138 2.59 16.24 -1.60
C GLU A 138 3.66 16.46 -2.69
N GLY A 139 3.29 17.06 -3.84
CA GLY A 139 4.24 17.52 -4.85
C GLY A 139 4.79 16.43 -5.76
N GLY A 140 4.25 15.20 -5.73
CA GLY A 140 4.47 14.16 -6.74
C GLY A 140 5.93 13.68 -6.91
N ALA A 141 6.87 14.21 -6.13
CA ALA A 141 8.30 14.10 -6.41
C ALA A 141 8.89 12.92 -5.63
N GLY A 142 8.69 11.73 -6.17
CA GLY A 142 9.27 10.51 -5.63
C GLY A 142 9.08 9.37 -6.61
N ASP A 143 10.05 8.48 -6.66
CA ASP A 143 9.94 7.33 -7.55
C ASP A 143 8.78 6.42 -7.11
N GLU A 144 8.67 6.12 -5.82
CA GLU A 144 7.55 5.33 -5.27
C GLU A 144 6.20 6.03 -5.46
N THR A 145 6.17 7.37 -5.42
CA THR A 145 4.99 8.16 -5.77
C THR A 145 4.58 7.94 -7.22
N SER A 146 5.55 7.91 -8.14
CA SER A 146 5.30 7.61 -9.56
C SER A 146 4.78 6.18 -9.75
N TYR A 147 5.28 5.22 -8.97
CA TYR A 147 4.80 3.84 -9.01
C TYR A 147 3.35 3.72 -8.55
N VAL A 148 3.00 4.28 -7.38
CA VAL A 148 1.63 4.24 -6.86
C VAL A 148 0.67 5.02 -7.76
N LEU A 149 1.11 6.18 -8.30
CA LEU A 149 0.33 6.93 -9.28
C LEU A 149 0.05 6.10 -10.54
N GLY A 150 1.04 5.35 -11.03
CA GLY A 150 0.87 4.44 -12.16
C GLY A 150 -0.23 3.41 -11.93
N HIS A 151 -0.29 2.82 -10.73
CA HIS A 151 -1.36 1.90 -10.33
C HIS A 151 -2.73 2.57 -10.24
N VAL A 152 -2.81 3.75 -9.62
CA VAL A 152 -4.06 4.51 -9.53
C VAL A 152 -4.61 4.81 -10.93
N LEU A 153 -3.77 5.32 -11.83
CA LEU A 153 -4.14 5.65 -13.20
C LEU A 153 -4.50 4.41 -14.02
N PHE A 154 -3.78 3.30 -13.83
CA PHE A 154 -4.08 2.02 -14.47
C PHE A 154 -5.45 1.51 -14.06
N GLU A 155 -5.74 1.52 -12.76
CA GLU A 155 -7.06 1.18 -12.24
C GLU A 155 -8.14 2.14 -12.72
N GLN A 156 -7.86 3.45 -12.87
CA GLN A 156 -8.80 4.41 -13.46
C GLN A 156 -9.03 4.18 -14.97
N GLY A 157 -8.21 3.38 -15.64
CA GLY A 157 -8.22 3.24 -17.10
C GLY A 157 -7.57 4.41 -17.85
N ASP A 158 -6.78 5.25 -17.17
CA ASP A 158 -6.00 6.34 -17.77
C ASP A 158 -4.63 5.83 -18.25
N LEU A 159 -4.65 4.93 -19.23
CA LEU A 159 -3.52 4.06 -19.57
C LEU A 159 -2.28 4.83 -20.06
N ALA A 160 -2.46 5.90 -20.84
CA ALA A 160 -1.33 6.72 -21.29
C ALA A 160 -0.63 7.44 -20.12
N GLU A 161 -1.40 8.00 -19.18
CA GLU A 161 -0.83 8.64 -17.98
C GLU A 161 -0.18 7.61 -17.06
N ALA A 162 -0.79 6.43 -16.91
CA ALA A 162 -0.23 5.31 -16.16
C ALA A 162 1.13 4.87 -16.73
N LYS A 163 1.24 4.71 -18.06
CA LYS A 163 2.51 4.39 -18.73
C LYS A 163 3.59 5.40 -18.39
N ASN A 164 3.28 6.70 -18.49
CA ASN A 164 4.22 7.77 -18.14
C ASN A 164 4.66 7.72 -16.68
N ALA A 165 3.77 7.37 -15.75
CA ALA A 165 4.10 7.23 -14.34
C ALA A 165 5.01 6.01 -14.08
N PHE A 166 4.72 4.86 -14.69
CA PHE A 166 5.58 3.68 -14.60
C PHE A 166 6.94 3.88 -15.28
N ASP A 167 7.00 4.57 -16.41
CA ASP A 167 8.26 4.87 -17.10
C ASP A 167 9.16 5.78 -16.25
N ARG A 168 8.60 6.75 -15.52
CA ARG A 168 9.35 7.54 -14.54
C ARG A 168 9.92 6.68 -13.41
N TYR A 169 9.14 5.72 -12.91
CA TYR A 169 9.59 4.80 -11.85
C TYR A 169 10.73 3.90 -12.31
N TRP A 170 10.54 3.20 -13.42
CA TRP A 170 11.47 2.21 -13.94
C TRP A 170 12.68 2.83 -14.65
N GLY A 171 12.54 4.01 -15.24
CA GLY A 171 13.62 4.72 -15.94
C GLY A 171 14.80 5.09 -15.04
N ARG A 172 14.58 5.18 -13.72
CA ARG A 172 15.62 5.39 -12.69
C ARG A 172 16.15 4.10 -12.05
N ARG A 173 15.57 2.95 -12.43
CA ARG A 173 15.75 1.62 -11.82
C ARG A 173 16.06 0.54 -12.87
N THR A 174 16.81 0.88 -13.92
CA THR A 174 17.04 -0.05 -15.04
C THR A 174 17.61 -1.41 -14.57
N PRO A 175 18.62 -1.48 -13.68
CA PRO A 175 19.14 -2.77 -13.20
C PRO A 175 18.12 -3.57 -12.36
N GLU A 176 17.31 -2.90 -11.54
CA GLU A 176 16.23 -3.53 -10.77
C GLU A 176 15.11 -4.02 -11.68
N ARG A 177 14.76 -3.24 -12.71
CA ARG A 177 13.76 -3.56 -13.72
C ARG A 177 14.10 -4.86 -14.44
N GLU A 178 15.34 -4.99 -14.92
CA GLU A 178 15.82 -6.18 -15.62
C GLU A 178 15.80 -7.41 -14.73
N ARG A 179 16.29 -7.29 -13.48
CA ARG A 179 16.22 -8.38 -12.49
C ARG A 179 14.78 -8.79 -12.18
N THR A 180 13.87 -7.83 -12.08
CA THR A 180 12.45 -8.09 -11.82
C THR A 180 11.81 -8.85 -12.97
N ILE A 181 12.07 -8.42 -14.22
CA ILE A 181 11.59 -9.13 -15.42
C ILE A 181 12.11 -10.58 -15.43
N ALA A 182 13.42 -10.77 -15.21
CA ALA A 182 14.02 -12.10 -15.20
C ALA A 182 13.38 -13.00 -14.13
N ALA A 183 13.21 -12.50 -12.91
CA ALA A 183 12.63 -13.25 -11.80
C ALA A 183 11.17 -13.68 -12.06
N ILE A 184 10.36 -12.83 -12.70
CA ILE A 184 8.97 -13.18 -13.05
C ILE A 184 8.95 -14.29 -14.10
N VAL A 185 9.77 -14.15 -15.13
CA VAL A 185 9.82 -15.10 -16.25
C VAL A 185 10.36 -16.45 -15.81
N GLU A 186 11.30 -16.49 -14.86
CA GLU A 186 11.84 -17.73 -14.33
C GLU A 186 10.86 -18.46 -13.39
N ARG A 187 10.11 -17.72 -12.58
CA ARG A 187 9.21 -18.30 -11.56
C ARG A 187 7.89 -18.83 -12.11
N THR A 188 7.47 -18.37 -13.28
CA THR A 188 6.12 -18.61 -13.78
C THR A 188 6.15 -19.34 -15.11
N ALA A 189 5.61 -20.56 -15.13
CA ALA A 189 5.53 -21.39 -16.33
C ALA A 189 4.35 -21.02 -17.25
N ALA A 190 3.28 -20.44 -16.70
CA ALA A 190 2.09 -20.08 -17.45
C ALA A 190 2.21 -18.69 -18.08
N THR A 191 1.99 -18.61 -19.40
CA THR A 191 2.10 -17.35 -20.16
C THR A 191 1.21 -16.25 -19.60
N ASP A 192 -0.04 -16.53 -19.25
CA ASP A 192 -0.99 -15.50 -18.77
C ASP A 192 -0.58 -14.89 -17.43
N GLU A 193 -0.07 -15.70 -16.52
CA GLU A 193 0.39 -15.23 -15.21
C GLU A 193 1.66 -14.37 -15.32
N VAL A 194 2.58 -14.70 -16.24
CA VAL A 194 3.72 -13.84 -16.59
C VAL A 194 3.23 -12.51 -17.13
N LEU A 195 2.32 -12.53 -18.11
CA LEU A 195 1.81 -11.32 -18.75
C LEU A 195 1.12 -10.40 -17.74
N TRP A 196 0.25 -10.96 -16.89
CA TRP A 196 -0.45 -10.19 -15.88
C TRP A 196 0.49 -9.62 -14.81
N SER A 197 1.51 -10.38 -14.39
CA SER A 197 2.54 -9.90 -13.47
C SER A 197 3.33 -8.72 -14.07
N LEU A 198 3.68 -8.78 -15.35
CA LEU A 198 4.36 -7.68 -16.03
C LEU A 198 3.45 -6.45 -16.17
N VAL A 199 2.17 -6.64 -16.51
CA VAL A 199 1.18 -5.55 -16.61
C VAL A 199 1.00 -4.84 -15.28
N THR A 200 0.74 -5.60 -14.21
CA THR A 200 0.52 -5.04 -12.86
C THR A 200 1.75 -4.32 -12.33
N LEU A 201 2.96 -4.74 -12.68
CA LEU A 201 4.17 -4.02 -12.29
C LEU A 201 4.52 -2.82 -13.18
N GLY A 202 3.70 -2.49 -14.18
CA GLY A 202 3.97 -1.38 -15.08
C GLY A 202 5.05 -1.69 -16.13
N LEU A 203 5.44 -2.94 -16.29
CA LEU A 203 6.46 -3.42 -17.25
C LEU A 203 5.85 -3.67 -18.63
N TRP A 204 5.09 -2.70 -19.13
CA TRP A 204 4.17 -2.91 -20.26
C TRP A 204 4.87 -3.19 -21.58
N ASP A 205 6.03 -2.59 -21.85
CA ASP A 205 6.76 -2.86 -23.09
C ASP A 205 7.14 -4.35 -23.20
N GLU A 206 7.58 -4.93 -22.08
CA GLU A 206 7.93 -6.34 -21.98
C GLU A 206 6.70 -7.24 -22.05
N ALA A 207 5.61 -6.85 -21.39
CA ALA A 207 4.33 -7.54 -21.47
C ALA A 207 3.80 -7.56 -22.92
N ILE A 208 3.77 -6.42 -23.61
CA ILE A 208 3.31 -6.29 -25.00
C ILE A 208 4.20 -7.12 -25.94
N ARG A 209 5.53 -7.07 -25.76
CA ARG A 209 6.47 -7.84 -26.57
C ARG A 209 6.17 -9.34 -26.48
N ARG A 210 5.94 -9.86 -25.28
CA ARG A 210 5.61 -11.28 -25.05
C ARG A 210 4.19 -11.63 -25.48
N GLY A 211 3.23 -10.75 -25.20
CA GLY A 211 1.82 -10.91 -25.57
C GLY A 211 1.57 -10.89 -27.08
N SER A 212 2.56 -10.45 -27.87
CA SER A 212 2.46 -10.45 -29.34
C SER A 212 2.58 -11.84 -29.98
N ALA A 213 3.03 -12.85 -29.23
CA ALA A 213 3.08 -14.24 -29.69
C ALA A 213 1.68 -14.79 -30.00
N ALA A 214 1.59 -15.71 -30.97
CA ALA A 214 0.31 -16.26 -31.44
C ALA A 214 -0.51 -16.90 -30.31
N ASP A 215 0.15 -17.68 -29.45
CA ASP A 215 -0.50 -18.38 -28.34
C ASP A 215 -1.01 -17.42 -27.27
N ALA A 216 -0.26 -16.34 -27.00
CA ALA A 216 -0.68 -15.30 -26.06
C ALA A 216 -1.90 -14.53 -26.58
N LYS A 217 -2.00 -14.26 -27.89
CA LYS A 217 -3.16 -13.58 -28.48
C LYS A 217 -4.46 -14.36 -28.31
N ALA A 218 -4.42 -15.67 -28.06
CA ALA A 218 -5.63 -16.45 -27.84
C ALA A 218 -6.25 -16.24 -26.44
N THR A 219 -5.56 -15.55 -25.54
CA THR A 219 -5.99 -15.36 -24.13
C THR A 219 -6.55 -13.96 -23.90
N ALA A 220 -7.32 -13.80 -22.81
CA ALA A 220 -7.90 -12.50 -22.45
C ALA A 220 -6.81 -11.45 -22.19
N GLU A 221 -5.72 -11.85 -21.54
CA GLU A 221 -4.53 -11.05 -21.27
C GLU A 221 -3.83 -10.62 -22.57
N GLY A 222 -3.67 -11.51 -23.55
CA GLY A 222 -3.10 -11.13 -24.83
C GLY A 222 -3.99 -10.19 -25.64
N GLN A 223 -5.32 -10.37 -25.59
CA GLN A 223 -6.26 -9.41 -26.19
C GLN A 223 -6.19 -8.04 -25.51
N PHE A 224 -6.10 -8.02 -24.17
CA PHE A 224 -5.87 -6.80 -23.40
C PHE A 224 -4.56 -6.10 -23.81
N LEU A 225 -3.46 -6.85 -23.97
CA LEU A 225 -2.17 -6.28 -24.38
C LEU A 225 -2.18 -5.76 -25.83
N ALA A 226 -2.90 -6.43 -26.73
CA ALA A 226 -3.12 -5.93 -28.08
C ALA A 226 -3.91 -4.61 -28.05
N ALA A 227 -4.94 -4.52 -27.21
CA ALA A 227 -5.72 -3.31 -27.01
C ALA A 227 -4.87 -2.18 -26.44
N LEU A 228 -4.12 -2.46 -25.38
CA LEU A 228 -3.20 -1.52 -24.73
C LEU A 228 -2.17 -0.97 -25.72
N LYS A 229 -1.59 -1.83 -26.56
CA LYS A 229 -0.63 -1.42 -27.60
C LYS A 229 -1.27 -0.45 -28.61
N ALA A 230 -2.47 -0.78 -29.10
CA ALA A 230 -3.19 0.07 -30.06
C ALA A 230 -3.60 1.40 -29.44
N ASP A 231 -4.05 1.38 -28.19
CA ASP A 231 -4.48 2.55 -27.43
C ASP A 231 -3.33 3.53 -27.19
N LEU A 232 -2.17 3.02 -26.77
CA LEU A 232 -0.95 3.82 -26.61
C LEU A 232 -0.44 4.38 -27.94
N ALA A 233 -0.76 3.73 -29.07
CA ALA A 233 -0.46 4.23 -30.41
C ALA A 233 -1.50 5.24 -30.94
N GLY A 234 -2.60 5.46 -30.21
CA GLY A 234 -3.70 6.33 -30.62
C GLY A 234 -4.70 5.69 -31.60
N ASP A 235 -4.57 4.39 -31.89
CA ASP A 235 -5.50 3.65 -32.75
C ASP A 235 -6.71 3.16 -31.92
N ARG A 236 -7.70 4.05 -31.77
CA ARG A 236 -8.87 3.84 -30.92
C ARG A 236 -9.77 2.71 -31.40
N ASP A 237 -9.92 2.53 -32.71
CA ASP A 237 -10.81 1.51 -33.27
C ASP A 237 -10.25 0.10 -33.02
N THR A 238 -8.96 -0.10 -33.31
CA THR A 238 -8.28 -1.35 -33.01
C THR A 238 -8.24 -1.62 -31.50
N ALA A 239 -8.00 -0.58 -30.69
CA ALA A 239 -8.01 -0.69 -29.23
C ALA A 239 -9.38 -1.15 -28.71
N ARG A 240 -10.46 -0.47 -29.10
CA ARG A 240 -11.83 -0.80 -28.70
C ARG A 240 -12.18 -2.24 -29.05
N ALA A 241 -11.96 -2.65 -30.30
CA ALA A 241 -12.26 -4.00 -30.76
C ALA A 241 -11.47 -5.08 -30.01
N ALA A 242 -10.24 -4.78 -29.57
CA ALA A 242 -9.44 -5.70 -28.77
C ALA A 242 -9.88 -5.74 -27.29
N TYR A 243 -10.27 -4.60 -26.69
CA TYR A 243 -10.86 -4.57 -25.34
C TYR A 243 -12.18 -5.35 -25.27
N GLU A 244 -13.05 -5.21 -26.27
CA GLU A 244 -14.30 -5.96 -26.35
C GLU A 244 -14.04 -7.48 -26.45
N ARG A 245 -13.04 -7.90 -27.22
CA ARG A 245 -12.61 -9.31 -27.27
C ARG A 245 -12.08 -9.81 -25.93
N ALA A 246 -11.25 -9.01 -25.25
CA ALA A 246 -10.76 -9.36 -23.91
C ALA A 246 -11.93 -9.53 -22.92
N LEU A 247 -12.93 -8.66 -22.98
CA LEU A 247 -14.13 -8.76 -22.14
C LEU A 247 -15.06 -9.92 -22.50
N ALA A 248 -15.17 -10.27 -23.78
CA ALA A 248 -15.91 -11.45 -24.20
C ALA A 248 -15.30 -12.74 -23.61
N MET A 249 -13.98 -12.77 -23.45
CA MET A 249 -13.26 -13.88 -22.81
C MET A 249 -13.30 -13.80 -21.28
N ARG A 250 -13.20 -12.59 -20.71
CA ARG A 250 -13.24 -12.32 -19.27
C ARG A 250 -14.11 -11.10 -18.97
N PRO A 251 -15.42 -11.28 -18.71
CA PRO A 251 -16.35 -10.16 -18.48
C PRO A 251 -16.00 -9.28 -17.27
N GLY A 252 -15.29 -9.85 -16.28
CA GLY A 252 -14.85 -9.14 -15.07
C GLY A 252 -13.56 -8.32 -15.22
N PHE A 253 -13.07 -8.10 -16.44
CA PHE A 253 -11.79 -7.39 -16.63
C PHE A 253 -11.97 -5.87 -16.43
N LEU A 254 -11.97 -5.44 -15.16
CA LEU A 254 -12.36 -4.08 -14.74
C LEU A 254 -11.62 -2.96 -15.48
N VAL A 255 -10.32 -3.12 -15.72
CA VAL A 255 -9.53 -2.13 -16.47
C VAL A 255 -10.03 -1.96 -17.90
N CYS A 256 -10.45 -3.05 -18.57
CA CYS A 256 -11.05 -2.97 -19.91
C CYS A 256 -12.39 -2.24 -19.88
N LEU A 257 -13.25 -2.55 -18.89
CA LEU A 257 -14.54 -1.88 -18.72
C LEU A 257 -14.37 -0.36 -18.51
N ARG A 258 -13.49 0.02 -17.58
CA ARG A 258 -13.21 1.43 -17.28
C ARG A 258 -12.59 2.15 -18.47
N ARG A 259 -11.69 1.49 -19.22
CA ARG A 259 -11.08 2.10 -20.41
C ARG A 259 -12.09 2.29 -21.54
N LEU A 260 -12.94 1.29 -21.82
CA LEU A 260 -13.98 1.40 -22.84
C LEU A 260 -14.99 2.52 -22.56
N ALA A 261 -15.30 2.78 -21.29
CA ALA A 261 -16.14 3.91 -20.90
C ALA A 261 -15.53 5.28 -21.24
N LYS A 262 -14.22 5.35 -21.51
CA LYS A 262 -13.45 6.57 -21.80
C LYS A 262 -13.00 6.71 -23.26
N LEU A 263 -13.10 5.65 -24.07
CA LEU A 263 -12.66 5.61 -25.48
C LEU A 263 -13.70 6.20 -26.43
#